data_AF-A0A6G6W5L1-F1
#
_entry.id   AF-A0A6G6W5L1-F1
#
_cell.length_a   1.000
_cell.length_b   1.000
_cell.length_c   1.000
_cell.angle_alpha   90.00
_cell.angle_beta   90.00
_cell.angle_gamma   90.00
#
_symmetry.space_group_name_H-M   'P 1'
#
loop_
_entity.id
_entity.type
_entity.pdbx_description
1 polymer ?
#
loop_
_entity_poly.entity_id
_entity_poly.type
_entity_poly.pdbx_seq_one_letter_code
_entity_poly.pdbx_strand_id
1 'polypeptide(L)'
;MDMGLWIGVGVALAAAAVLVILAPVLKRDQLRRQLDGRAPSGGLGSGLDAVWRPSAEDAHRDWEATVELPAPAPTPGDKGRMDDGRIVIEVPKDA
;
A
#
# COMPACT_ATOMS: atom_id res chain seq x y z
N MET A 1 34.22 -28.34 -12.57
CA MET A 1 33.10 -27.40 -12.32
C MET A 1 33.32 -26.21 -13.21
N ASP A 2 32.33 -25.86 -14.03
CA ASP A 2 32.47 -24.83 -15.06
C ASP A 2 32.55 -23.44 -14.44
N MET A 3 33.48 -22.60 -14.92
CA MET A 3 33.67 -21.22 -14.44
C MET A 3 32.36 -20.42 -14.45
N GLY A 4 31.51 -20.63 -15.46
CA GLY A 4 30.20 -19.97 -15.58
C GLY A 4 29.25 -20.27 -14.41
N LEU A 5 29.29 -21.48 -13.85
CA LEU A 5 28.47 -21.83 -12.69
C LEU A 5 28.90 -21.03 -11.46
N TRP A 6 30.20 -20.89 -11.23
CA TRP A 6 30.73 -20.13 -10.09
C TRP A 6 30.46 -18.64 -10.19
N ILE A 7 30.54 -18.08 -11.40
CA ILE A 7 30.14 -16.68 -11.65
C ILE A 7 28.65 -16.51 -11.33
N GLY A 8 27.79 -17.41 -11.81
CA GLY A 8 26.35 -17.37 -11.53
C GLY A 8 26.04 -17.43 -10.03
N VAL A 9 26.68 -18.34 -9.31
CA VAL A 9 26.56 -18.45 -7.84
C VAL A 9 27.03 -17.17 -7.14
N GLY A 10 28.16 -16.61 -7.56
CA GLY A 10 28.69 -15.37 -7.01
C GLY A 10 27.73 -14.19 -7.18
N VAL A 11 27.12 -14.05 -8.37
CA VAL A 11 26.13 -13.01 -8.65
C VAL A 11 24.88 -13.20 -7.78
N ALA A 12 24.38 -14.43 -7.66
CA ALA A 12 23.20 -14.73 -6.84
C ALA A 12 23.44 -14.40 -5.36
N LEU A 13 24.60 -14.77 -4.83
CA LEU A 13 24.99 -14.45 -3.44
C LEU A 13 25.16 -12.95 -3.23
N ALA A 14 25.78 -12.24 -4.17
CA ALA A 14 25.93 -10.80 -4.09
C ALA A 14 24.57 -10.09 -4.09
N ALA A 15 23.65 -10.50 -4.97
CA ALA A 15 22.29 -9.96 -5.01
C ALA A 15 21.53 -10.20 -3.69
N ALA A 16 21.62 -11.42 -3.14
CA ALA A 16 21.02 -11.75 -1.85
C ALA A 16 21.60 -10.89 -0.71
N ALA A 17 22.93 -10.73 -0.66
CA ALA A 17 23.59 -9.91 0.35
C ALA A 17 23.16 -8.43 0.25
N VAL A 18 23.08 -7.88 -0.95
CA VAL A 18 22.60 -6.51 -1.19
C VAL A 18 21.17 -6.33 -0.66
N LEU A 19 20.26 -7.28 -0.93
CA LEU A 19 18.89 -7.23 -0.42
C LEU A 19 18.84 -7.27 1.11
N VAL A 20 19.64 -8.13 1.75
CA VAL A 20 19.72 -8.22 3.22
C VAL A 20 20.23 -6.92 3.82
N ILE A 21 21.24 -6.29 3.21
CA ILE A 21 21.81 -5.01 3.66
C ILE A 21 20.79 -3.87 3.51
N LEU A 22 20.01 -3.85 2.43
CA LEU A 22 19.00 -2.83 2.16
C LEU A 22 17.68 -3.02 2.93
N ALA A 23 17.38 -4.24 3.38
CA ALA A 23 16.14 -4.57 4.09
C ALA A 23 15.74 -3.59 5.22
N PRO A 24 16.62 -3.19 6.16
CA PRO A 24 16.24 -2.25 7.22
C PRO A 24 15.89 -0.85 6.71
N VAL A 25 16.54 -0.39 5.63
CA VAL A 25 16.27 0.92 5.02
C VAL A 25 14.92 0.89 4.32
N LEU A 26 14.67 -0.16 3.52
CA LEU A 26 13.40 -0.37 2.83
C LEU A 26 12.23 -0.48 3.82
N LYS A 27 12.41 -1.23 4.92
CA LYS A 27 11.39 -1.35 5.98
C LYS A 27 11.06 0.00 6.61
N ARG A 28 12.08 0.81 6.93
CA ARG A 28 11.88 2.14 7.55
C ARG A 28 11.18 3.11 6.60
N ASP A 29 11.54 3.09 5.32
CA ASP A 29 10.90 3.92 4.30
C ASP A 29 9.42 3.53 4.11
N GLN A 30 9.13 2.22 4.03
CA GLN A 30 7.77 1.70 3.94
C GLN A 30 6.93 2.11 5.17
N LEU A 31 7.47 1.97 6.38
CA LEU A 31 6.79 2.36 7.62
C LEU A 31 6.50 3.87 7.66
N ARG A 32 7.44 4.71 7.24
CA ARG A 32 7.23 6.17 7.15
C ARG A 32 6.05 6.49 6.22
N ARG A 33 6.01 5.89 5.04
CA ARG A 33 4.90 6.09 4.08
C ARG A 33 3.55 5.66 4.65
N GLN A 34 3.50 4.54 5.38
CA GLN A 34 2.28 4.08 6.06
C GLN A 34 1.81 5.08 7.12
N LEU A 35 2.73 5.62 7.93
CA LEU A 35 2.40 6.63 8.94
C LEU A 35 1.94 7.95 8.33
N ASP A 36 2.44 8.31 7.15
CA ASP A 36 2.01 9.48 6.38
C ASP A 36 0.65 9.27 5.66
N GLY A 37 -0.04 8.15 5.91
CA GLY A 37 -1.32 7.82 5.29
C GLY A 37 -1.23 7.47 3.80
N ARG A 38 -0.02 7.25 3.26
CA ARG A 38 0.13 6.71 1.90
C ARG A 38 -0.14 5.22 1.91
N ALA A 39 -0.89 4.76 0.90
CA ALA A 39 -1.15 3.35 0.70
C ALA A 39 0.17 2.55 0.67
N PRO A 40 0.22 1.37 1.31
CA PRO A 40 1.40 0.52 1.25
C PRO A 40 1.71 0.20 -0.21
N SER A 41 2.95 0.48 -0.65
CA SER A 41 3.36 0.05 -1.99
C SER A 41 3.42 -1.48 -2.01
N GLY A 42 2.51 -2.09 -2.77
CA GLY A 42 2.45 -3.54 -3.05
C GLY A 42 3.62 -4.00 -3.92
N GLY A 43 4.85 -3.78 -3.45
CA GLY A 43 6.06 -4.23 -4.13
C GLY A 43 6.15 -5.76 -4.14
N LEU A 44 7.22 -6.28 -4.75
CA LEU A 44 7.55 -7.70 -4.89
C LEU A 44 7.39 -8.56 -3.62
N GLY A 45 7.42 -7.96 -2.43
CA GLY A 45 7.20 -8.65 -1.16
C GLY A 45 5.73 -8.88 -0.76
N SER A 46 4.74 -8.16 -1.32
CA SER A 46 3.35 -8.30 -0.85
C SER A 46 2.74 -9.66 -1.20
N GLY A 47 3.03 -10.20 -2.39
CA GLY A 47 2.60 -11.55 -2.77
C GLY A 47 3.33 -12.67 -2.03
N LEU A 48 4.48 -12.36 -1.43
CA LEU A 48 5.22 -13.31 -0.59
C LEU A 48 4.80 -13.20 0.87
N ASP A 49 4.24 -12.08 1.33
CA ASP A 49 3.93 -11.84 2.75
C ASP A 49 3.02 -12.94 3.33
N ALA A 50 2.21 -13.64 2.53
CA ALA A 50 1.44 -14.81 2.97
C ALA A 50 2.26 -15.95 3.62
N VAL A 51 3.53 -16.12 3.23
CA VAL A 51 4.41 -17.18 3.76
C VAL A 51 5.14 -16.73 5.03
N TRP A 52 5.49 -15.44 5.16
CA TRP A 52 6.26 -14.91 6.31
C TRP A 52 5.40 -14.16 7.34
N ARG A 53 4.23 -13.65 6.92
CA ARG A 53 3.24 -12.88 7.69
C ARG A 53 1.81 -13.19 7.20
N PRO A 54 1.24 -14.36 7.54
CA PRO A 54 -0.08 -14.77 7.08
C PRO A 54 -1.20 -13.76 7.37
N SER A 55 -1.12 -13.05 8.50
CA SER A 55 -2.10 -12.02 8.89
C SER A 55 -2.09 -10.76 8.02
N ALA A 56 -1.12 -10.62 7.10
CA ALA A 56 -1.06 -9.49 6.18
C ALA A 56 -2.20 -9.56 5.14
N GLU A 57 -2.58 -10.77 4.73
CA GLU A 57 -3.68 -10.99 3.79
C GLU A 57 -5.03 -10.62 4.43
N ASP A 58 -5.23 -11.02 5.69
CA ASP A 58 -6.44 -10.65 6.45
C ASP A 58 -6.52 -9.13 6.64
N ALA A 59 -5.41 -8.49 7.00
CA ALA A 59 -5.34 -7.04 7.13
C ALA A 59 -5.57 -6.30 5.80
N HIS A 60 -5.14 -6.88 4.67
CA HIS A 60 -5.41 -6.33 3.35
C HIS A 60 -6.89 -6.43 2.99
N ARG A 61 -7.52 -7.59 3.27
CA ARG A 61 -8.96 -7.79 3.10
C ARG A 61 -9.79 -6.85 3.96
N ASP A 62 -9.42 -6.66 5.22
CA ASP A 62 -10.08 -5.71 6.11
C ASP A 62 -9.92 -4.28 5.62
N TRP A 63 -8.75 -3.93 5.09
CA TRP A 63 -8.54 -2.63 4.44
C TRP A 63 -9.45 -2.48 3.21
N GLU A 64 -9.48 -3.45 2.29
CA GLU A 64 -10.38 -3.43 1.13
C GLU A 64 -11.85 -3.31 1.52
N ALA A 65 -12.27 -4.00 2.59
CA ALA A 65 -13.63 -3.94 3.12
C ALA A 65 -13.95 -2.60 3.80
N THR A 66 -12.94 -1.90 4.33
CA THR A 66 -13.08 -0.61 5.02
C THR A 66 -12.90 0.58 4.08
N VAL A 67 -12.46 0.38 2.82
CA VAL A 67 -12.41 1.45 1.82
C VAL A 67 -13.85 1.85 1.49
N GLU A 68 -14.39 2.78 2.27
CA GLU A 68 -15.56 3.55 1.88
C GLU A 68 -15.19 4.29 0.60
N LEU A 69 -15.90 3.96 -0.47
CA LEU A 69 -15.83 4.74 -1.70
C LEU A 69 -16.17 6.19 -1.33
N PRO A 70 -15.35 7.18 -1.74
CA PRO A 70 -15.69 8.57 -1.50
C PRO A 70 -17.11 8.81 -2.03
N ALA A 71 -17.88 9.61 -1.30
CA ALA A 71 -19.22 9.98 -1.72
C ALA A 71 -19.18 10.37 -3.21
N PRO A 72 -20.11 9.86 -4.03
CA PRO A 72 -20.10 10.12 -5.47
C PRO A 72 -19.96 11.62 -5.69
N ALA A 73 -19.10 12.01 -6.63
CA ALA A 73 -18.92 13.42 -6.96
C ALA A 73 -20.30 14.01 -7.29
N PRO A 74 -20.66 15.18 -6.73
CA PRO A 74 -21.97 15.76 -6.94
C PRO A 74 -22.19 15.98 -8.44
N THR A 75 -23.31 15.47 -8.94
CA THR A 75 -23.73 15.70 -10.31
C THR A 75 -24.30 17.12 -10.46
N PRO A 76 -24.18 17.76 -11.64
CA PRO A 76 -24.86 19.02 -11.90
C PRO A 76 -26.37 18.85 -11.70
N GLY A 77 -26.90 19.38 -10.60
CA GLY A 77 -28.31 19.23 -10.18
C GLY A 77 -28.52 18.54 -8.83
N ASP A 78 -27.48 17.98 -8.21
CA ASP A 78 -27.57 17.42 -6.85
C ASP A 78 -27.87 18.49 -5.79
N LYS A 79 -28.59 18.08 -4.74
CA LYS A 79 -28.97 18.98 -3.63
C LYS A 79 -27.74 19.33 -2.80
N GLY A 80 -27.25 20.55 -2.95
CA GLY A 80 -26.22 21.17 -2.13
C GLY A 80 -26.27 22.69 -2.32
N ARG A 81 -26.08 23.46 -1.25
CA ARG A 81 -26.01 24.91 -1.33
C ARG A 81 -24.55 25.32 -1.50
N MET A 82 -24.26 26.17 -2.48
CA MET A 82 -22.98 26.87 -2.51
C MET A 82 -22.99 27.97 -1.46
N ASP A 83 -22.04 27.92 -0.53
CA ASP A 83 -21.81 28.93 0.50
C ASP A 83 -20.32 29.31 0.50
N ASP A 84 -20.03 30.58 0.21
CA ASP A 84 -18.66 31.14 0.11
C ASP A 84 -17.65 30.28 -0.70
N GLY A 85 -18.09 29.79 -1.86
CA GLY A 85 -17.25 28.96 -2.75
C GLY A 85 -17.06 27.51 -2.30
N ARG A 86 -17.81 27.06 -1.30
CA ARG A 86 -17.82 25.66 -0.81
C ARG A 86 -19.21 25.05 -0.98
N ILE A 87 -19.26 23.75 -1.27
CA ILE A 87 -20.51 22.99 -1.35
C ILE A 87 -20.87 22.50 0.06
N VAL A 88 -22.02 22.92 0.58
CA VAL A 88 -22.57 22.47 1.86
C VAL A 88 -23.64 21.41 1.60
N ILE A 89 -23.46 20.22 2.18
CA ILE A 89 -24.39 19.08 2.12
C ILE A 89 -24.92 18.85 3.54
N GLU A 90 -26.23 18.96 3.73
CA GLU A 90 -26.88 18.65 5.01
C GLU A 90 -27.17 17.15 5.07
N VAL A 91 -26.56 16.45 6.03
CA VAL A 91 -26.81 15.03 6.26
C VAL A 91 -28.05 14.88 7.16
N PRO A 92 -29.06 14.07 6.79
CA PRO A 92 -30.23 13.82 7.62
C PRO A 92 -29.82 13.21 8.97
N LYS A 93 -30.48 13.64 10.05
CA LYS A 93 -30.15 13.22 11.42
C LYS A 93 -30.46 11.75 11.74
N ASP A 94 -31.18 11.06 10.85
CA ASP A 94 -31.74 9.72 11.07
C ASP A 94 -31.18 8.67 10.10
N ALA A 95 -30.01 8.93 9.49
CA ALA A 95 -29.34 8.01 8.56
C ALA A 95 -28.37 7.06 9.30
#